data_AF-A0A2R6J7N6-F1
#
_entry.id   AF-A0A2R6J7N6-F1
#
_cell.length_a   1.000
_cell.length_b   1.000
_cell.length_c   1.000
_cell.angle_alpha   90.00
_cell.angle_beta   90.00
_cell.angle_gamma   90.00
#
_symmetry.space_group_name_H-M   'P 1'
#
loop_
_entity.id
_entity.type
_entity.pdbx_description
1 polymer ?
#
loop_
_entity_poly.entity_id
_entity_poly.type
_entity_poly.pdbx_seq_one_letter_code
_entity_poly.pdbx_strand_id
1 'polypeptide(L)'
;MSDDDQAPDREEFDHDPVEHARVSAGMSVADLAEEYGKAGIGAADLHEAIEVTSEIFGGGATTFLGLAGAMVPAGMRAIVADLVRAGRVDALVTTGANLTHDTIEAIGGKHHHGRNDHPDLGERAFDERLREEGVDRIYNVYLPQEHFAAFESHLRAEVFEE
;
A
#
# COMPACT_ATOMS: atom_id res chain seq x y z
N MET A 1 -15.46 -16.21 -60.13
CA MET A 1 -14.74 -16.01 -58.87
C MET A 1 -15.55 -15.02 -58.08
N SER A 2 -16.45 -15.52 -57.25
CA SER A 2 -17.31 -14.72 -56.37
C SER A 2 -17.31 -15.46 -55.05
N ASP A 3 -16.24 -15.26 -54.29
CA ASP A 3 -16.25 -15.55 -52.86
C ASP A 3 -16.99 -14.38 -52.21
N ASP A 4 -18.30 -14.57 -52.04
CA ASP A 4 -19.12 -13.76 -51.13
C ASP A 4 -18.71 -14.16 -49.70
N ASP A 5 -17.62 -13.58 -49.20
CA ASP A 5 -17.27 -13.58 -47.78
C ASP A 5 -18.24 -12.64 -47.03
N GLN A 6 -19.50 -13.04 -46.92
CA GLN A 6 -20.44 -12.38 -46.02
C GLN A 6 -20.08 -12.76 -44.59
N ALA A 7 -19.42 -11.82 -43.90
CA ALA A 7 -19.20 -11.93 -42.46
C ALA A 7 -20.54 -12.21 -41.76
N PRO A 8 -20.58 -13.13 -40.79
CA PRO A 8 -21.82 -13.50 -40.12
C PRO A 8 -22.48 -12.28 -39.47
N ASP A 9 -23.82 -12.23 -39.48
CA ASP A 9 -24.59 -11.23 -38.73
C ASP A 9 -24.20 -11.30 -37.26
N ARG A 10 -23.65 -10.19 -36.74
CA ARG A 10 -23.29 -10.04 -35.34
C ARG A 10 -24.08 -8.88 -34.74
N GLU A 11 -24.69 -9.12 -33.60
CA GLU A 11 -25.24 -8.06 -32.76
C GLU A 11 -24.10 -7.31 -32.07
N GLU A 12 -24.20 -5.98 -32.03
CA GLU A 12 -23.29 -5.12 -31.30
C GLU A 12 -23.50 -5.30 -29.79
N PHE A 13 -22.42 -5.32 -29.02
CA PHE A 13 -22.48 -5.38 -27.56
C PHE A 13 -22.81 -3.98 -27.00
N ASP A 14 -23.89 -3.84 -26.23
CA ASP A 14 -24.40 -2.55 -25.74
C ASP A 14 -24.56 -2.46 -24.21
N HIS A 15 -24.25 -3.53 -23.48
CA HIS A 15 -24.45 -3.60 -22.04
C HIS A 15 -23.37 -2.84 -21.25
N ASP A 16 -23.79 -2.10 -20.22
CA ASP A 16 -22.93 -1.43 -19.23
C ASP A 16 -21.81 -0.57 -19.85
N PRO A 17 -22.16 0.50 -20.58
CA PRO A 17 -21.18 1.36 -21.19
C PRO A 17 -20.41 2.14 -20.13
N VAL A 18 -19.09 2.21 -20.29
CA VAL A 18 -18.24 3.08 -19.47
C VAL A 18 -18.67 4.54 -19.63
N GLU A 19 -18.75 5.27 -18.51
CA GLU A 19 -18.91 6.71 -18.52
C GLU A 19 -17.61 7.43 -18.15
N HIS A 20 -17.57 8.74 -18.42
CA HIS A 20 -16.43 9.58 -18.10
C HIS A 20 -16.59 10.19 -16.71
N ALA A 21 -15.75 9.76 -15.78
CA ALA A 21 -15.62 10.36 -14.45
C ALA A 21 -15.44 11.88 -14.56
N ARG A 22 -16.21 12.65 -13.79
CA ARG A 22 -16.17 14.11 -13.77
C ARG A 22 -15.65 14.61 -12.44
N VAL A 23 -14.76 15.59 -12.51
CA VAL A 23 -14.26 16.29 -11.31
C VAL A 23 -14.77 17.72 -11.33
N SER A 24 -15.30 18.18 -10.21
CA SER A 24 -15.79 19.54 -10.02
C SER A 24 -15.33 20.11 -8.69
N ALA A 25 -15.28 21.45 -8.61
CA ALA A 25 -14.88 22.13 -7.39
C ALA A 25 -15.87 21.82 -6.25
N GLY A 26 -15.34 21.46 -5.09
CA GLY A 26 -16.14 21.15 -3.89
C GLY A 26 -16.48 19.66 -3.72
N MET A 27 -16.10 18.78 -4.64
CA MET A 27 -16.23 17.34 -4.46
C MET A 27 -15.37 16.84 -3.29
N SER A 28 -15.93 15.92 -2.51
CA SER A 28 -15.21 15.13 -1.52
C SER A 28 -14.44 13.98 -2.18
N VAL A 29 -13.57 13.32 -1.40
CA VAL A 29 -12.90 12.09 -1.86
C VAL A 29 -13.91 10.97 -2.12
N ALA A 30 -15.01 10.91 -1.35
CA ALA A 30 -16.08 9.94 -1.58
C ALA A 30 -16.78 10.20 -2.92
N ASP A 31 -17.11 11.46 -3.23
CA ASP A 31 -17.72 11.81 -4.52
C ASP A 31 -16.80 11.43 -5.71
N LEU A 32 -15.49 11.58 -5.55
CA LEU A 32 -14.52 11.14 -6.56
C LEU A 32 -14.52 9.60 -6.72
N ALA A 33 -14.61 8.86 -5.63
CA ALA A 33 -14.69 7.40 -5.67
C ALA A 33 -15.98 6.91 -6.34
N GLU A 34 -17.10 7.60 -6.14
CA GLU A 34 -18.36 7.33 -6.86
C GLU A 34 -18.23 7.57 -8.37
N GLU A 35 -17.57 8.65 -8.78
CA GLU A 35 -17.30 8.91 -10.20
C GLU A 35 -16.40 7.85 -10.83
N TYR A 36 -15.47 7.27 -10.06
CA TYR A 36 -14.64 6.16 -10.51
C TYR A 36 -15.40 4.86 -10.74
N GLY A 37 -16.53 4.64 -10.05
CA GLY A 37 -17.41 3.49 -10.28
C GLY A 37 -18.04 3.46 -11.67
N LYS A 38 -18.05 4.60 -12.37
CA LYS A 38 -18.54 4.71 -13.76
C LYS A 38 -17.45 4.47 -14.80
N ALA A 39 -16.19 4.50 -14.38
CA ALA A 39 -15.02 4.32 -15.23
C ALA A 39 -14.57 2.84 -15.25
N GLY A 40 -13.50 2.52 -15.96
CA GLY A 40 -12.94 1.16 -16.01
C GLY A 40 -11.54 1.03 -15.40
N ILE A 41 -11.03 -0.20 -15.36
CA ILE A 41 -9.67 -0.55 -14.90
C ILE A 41 -9.50 -0.11 -13.44
N GLY A 42 -8.38 0.52 -13.07
CA GLY A 42 -8.04 0.81 -11.68
C GLY A 42 -8.98 1.82 -11.01
N ALA A 43 -9.76 2.57 -11.78
CA ALA A 43 -10.80 3.42 -11.22
C ALA A 43 -11.95 2.57 -10.67
N ALA A 44 -12.46 1.63 -11.47
CA ALA A 44 -13.48 0.67 -11.04
C ALA A 44 -12.98 -0.18 -9.86
N ASP A 45 -11.73 -0.68 -9.94
CA ASP A 45 -11.13 -1.48 -8.87
C ASP A 45 -11.06 -0.69 -7.54
N LEU A 46 -10.74 0.61 -7.59
CA LEU A 46 -10.70 1.45 -6.40
C LEU A 46 -12.09 1.71 -5.82
N HIS A 47 -13.09 1.95 -6.68
CA HIS A 47 -14.48 2.12 -6.27
C HIS A 47 -14.98 0.85 -5.56
N GLU A 48 -14.80 -0.32 -6.18
CA GLU A 48 -15.18 -1.61 -5.60
C GLU A 48 -14.47 -1.86 -4.26
N ALA A 49 -13.16 -1.59 -4.17
CA ALA A 49 -12.41 -1.75 -2.94
C ALA A 49 -12.96 -0.87 -1.79
N ILE A 50 -13.40 0.36 -2.09
CA ILE A 50 -14.01 1.27 -1.11
C ILE A 50 -15.37 0.74 -0.65
N GLU A 51 -16.22 0.31 -1.56
CA GLU A 51 -17.55 -0.25 -1.25
C GLU A 51 -17.43 -1.49 -0.36
N VAL A 52 -16.62 -2.47 -0.78
CA VAL A 52 -16.41 -3.71 -0.02
C VAL A 52 -15.83 -3.42 1.37
N THR A 53 -14.84 -2.52 1.46
CA THR A 53 -14.25 -2.16 2.75
C THR A 53 -15.25 -1.43 3.66
N SER A 54 -16.10 -0.58 3.09
CA SER A 54 -17.16 0.13 3.80
C SER A 54 -18.20 -0.83 4.36
N GLU A 55 -18.58 -1.86 3.60
CA GLU A 55 -19.46 -2.93 4.05
C GLU A 55 -18.84 -3.73 5.21
N ILE A 56 -17.57 -4.15 5.07
CA ILE A 56 -16.83 -4.86 6.12
C ILE A 56 -16.83 -4.06 7.43
N PHE A 57 -16.53 -2.76 7.36
CA PHE A 57 -16.51 -1.89 8.54
C PHE A 57 -17.90 -1.45 9.01
N GLY A 58 -18.95 -1.66 8.21
CA GLY A 58 -20.35 -1.51 8.59
C GLY A 58 -20.80 -2.51 9.66
N GLY A 59 -20.06 -3.60 9.84
CA GLY A 59 -20.23 -4.57 10.93
C GLY A 59 -20.98 -5.84 10.51
N GLY A 60 -21.15 -6.76 11.46
CA GLY A 60 -21.77 -8.07 11.20
C GLY A 60 -20.83 -9.14 10.65
N ALA A 61 -19.54 -8.81 10.47
CA ALA A 61 -18.48 -9.73 10.07
C ALA A 61 -17.30 -9.68 11.05
N THR A 62 -16.51 -10.76 11.08
CA THR A 62 -15.19 -10.78 11.73
C THR A 62 -14.14 -10.37 10.71
N THR A 63 -13.37 -9.33 11.02
CA THR A 63 -12.44 -8.70 10.08
C THR A 63 -11.01 -9.20 10.30
N PHE A 64 -10.49 -9.90 9.29
CA PHE A 64 -9.09 -10.33 9.22
C PHE A 64 -8.32 -9.39 8.28
N LEU A 65 -7.28 -8.74 8.79
CA LEU A 65 -6.39 -7.89 7.98
C LEU A 65 -5.08 -8.62 7.71
N GLY A 66 -4.82 -8.94 6.44
CA GLY A 66 -3.52 -9.41 5.96
C GLY A 66 -2.64 -8.24 5.54
N LEU A 67 -1.49 -8.06 6.19
CA LEU A 67 -0.55 -6.97 5.92
C LEU A 67 0.81 -7.52 5.46
N ALA A 68 1.04 -7.49 4.15
CA ALA A 68 2.28 -7.90 3.50
C ALA A 68 3.08 -6.70 2.98
N GLY A 69 4.31 -6.97 2.51
CA GLY A 69 5.17 -5.92 1.96
C GLY A 69 5.62 -4.86 2.96
N ALA A 70 6.13 -3.76 2.44
CA ALA A 70 6.76 -2.66 3.17
C ALA A 70 5.76 -1.61 3.68
N MET A 71 4.62 -2.02 4.23
CA MET A 71 3.52 -1.11 4.58
C MET A 71 3.90 -0.14 5.70
N VAL A 72 4.44 -0.65 6.81
CA VAL A 72 4.89 0.17 7.94
C VAL A 72 6.02 1.12 7.55
N PRO A 73 7.16 0.66 6.97
CA PRO A 73 8.23 1.58 6.58
C PRO A 73 7.80 2.58 5.49
N ALA A 74 6.82 2.23 4.62
CA ALA A 74 6.26 3.17 3.65
C ALA A 74 5.26 4.18 4.25
N GLY A 75 5.06 4.18 5.57
CA GLY A 75 4.27 5.20 6.27
C GLY A 75 2.83 4.81 6.61
N MET A 76 2.41 3.56 6.38
CA MET A 76 1.04 3.10 6.68
C MET A 76 0.83 2.71 8.15
N ARG A 77 1.86 2.85 8.99
CA ARG A 77 1.85 2.54 10.42
C ARG A 77 0.61 3.09 11.15
N ALA A 78 0.34 4.39 10.96
CA ALA A 78 -0.74 5.07 11.67
C ALA A 78 -2.12 4.53 11.28
N ILE A 79 -2.35 4.32 9.99
CA ILE A 79 -3.62 3.76 9.48
C ILE A 79 -3.89 2.38 10.10
N VAL A 80 -2.89 1.49 10.08
CA VAL A 80 -3.02 0.15 10.66
C VAL A 80 -3.29 0.24 12.16
N ALA A 81 -2.53 1.05 12.89
CA ALA A 81 -2.69 1.21 14.33
C ALA A 81 -4.07 1.79 14.71
N ASP A 82 -4.58 2.74 13.93
CA ASP A 82 -5.88 3.37 14.18
C ASP A 82 -7.04 2.42 13.87
N LEU A 83 -6.94 1.60 12.82
CA LEU A 83 -7.92 0.54 12.53
C LEU A 83 -7.99 -0.49 13.68
N VAL A 84 -6.85 -0.91 14.22
CA VAL A 84 -6.79 -1.82 15.37
C VAL A 84 -7.40 -1.17 16.61
N ARG A 85 -7.00 0.07 16.94
CA ARG A 85 -7.54 0.80 18.11
C ARG A 85 -9.04 1.07 18.02
N ALA A 86 -9.55 1.30 16.82
CA ALA A 86 -10.97 1.52 16.57
C ALA A 86 -11.79 0.22 16.57
N GLY A 87 -11.17 -0.95 16.78
CA GLY A 87 -11.86 -2.25 16.76
C GLY A 87 -12.39 -2.62 15.37
N ARG A 88 -11.77 -2.08 14.30
CA ARG A 88 -12.13 -2.39 12.91
C ARG A 88 -11.44 -3.64 12.39
N VAL A 89 -10.43 -4.12 13.10
CA VAL A 89 -9.67 -5.34 12.78
C VAL A 89 -9.70 -6.24 14.00
N ASP A 90 -10.26 -7.44 13.83
CA ASP A 90 -10.33 -8.46 14.88
C ASP A 90 -9.07 -9.33 14.92
N ALA A 91 -8.45 -9.55 13.75
CA ALA A 91 -7.23 -10.32 13.63
C ALA A 91 -6.27 -9.70 12.59
N LEU A 92 -5.04 -9.39 13.01
CA LEU A 92 -3.96 -8.92 12.14
C LEU A 92 -3.01 -10.08 11.83
N VAL A 93 -2.79 -10.35 10.55
CA VAL A 93 -1.80 -11.30 10.05
C VAL A 93 -0.75 -10.51 9.27
N THR A 94 0.50 -10.50 9.74
CA THR A 94 1.56 -9.72 9.10
C THR A 94 2.91 -10.44 9.12
N THR A 95 3.81 -10.02 8.23
CA THR A 95 5.21 -10.45 8.28
C THR A 95 5.93 -9.80 9.45
N GLY A 96 6.92 -10.49 10.03
CA GLY A 96 7.72 -9.95 11.13
C GLY A 96 8.41 -8.61 10.80
N ALA A 97 8.69 -8.35 9.53
CA ALA A 97 9.29 -7.09 9.09
C ALA A 97 8.44 -5.87 9.48
N ASN A 98 7.12 -5.90 9.29
CA ASN A 98 6.27 -4.78 9.68
C ASN A 98 6.31 -4.51 11.20
N LEU A 99 6.39 -5.56 12.02
CA LEU A 99 6.53 -5.44 13.48
C LEU A 99 7.90 -4.88 13.88
N THR A 100 8.98 -5.29 13.21
CA THR A 100 10.32 -4.72 13.40
C THR A 100 10.33 -3.23 13.10
N HIS A 101 9.82 -2.81 11.94
CA HIS A 101 9.77 -1.40 11.55
C HIS A 101 8.85 -0.57 12.45
N ASP A 102 7.73 -1.13 12.91
CA ASP A 102 6.82 -0.46 13.84
C ASP A 102 7.50 -0.20 15.18
N THR A 103 8.22 -1.20 15.70
CA THR A 103 8.95 -1.10 16.96
C THR A 103 10.10 -0.10 16.86
N ILE A 104 10.87 -0.12 15.77
CA ILE A 104 11.92 0.88 15.50
C ILE A 104 11.36 2.29 15.59
N GLU A 105 10.21 2.56 14.97
CA GLU A 105 9.57 3.87 15.06
C GLU A 105 8.97 4.18 16.42
N ALA A 106 8.50 3.16 17.15
CA ALA A 106 7.96 3.31 18.49
C ALA A 106 9.04 3.72 19.51
N ILE A 107 10.28 3.24 19.35
CA ILE A 107 11.41 3.56 20.24
C ILE A 107 12.21 4.79 19.79
N GLY A 108 11.73 5.52 18.78
CA GLY A 108 12.27 6.82 18.36
C GLY A 108 13.12 6.81 17.09
N GLY A 109 13.32 5.66 16.43
CA GLY A 109 13.90 5.60 15.10
C GLY A 109 12.99 6.19 14.02
N LYS A 110 13.55 6.52 12.85
CA LYS A 110 12.76 7.05 11.73
C LYS A 110 13.18 6.47 10.37
N HIS A 111 12.17 6.26 9.54
CA HIS A 111 12.34 6.06 8.10
C HIS A 111 12.38 7.42 7.40
N HIS A 112 13.09 7.49 6.28
CA HIS A 112 13.33 8.72 5.53
C HIS A 112 12.96 8.54 4.07
N HIS A 113 12.54 9.63 3.42
CA HIS A 113 12.41 9.65 1.97
C HIS A 113 13.78 9.47 1.31
N GLY A 114 13.86 8.50 0.42
CA GLY A 114 15.00 8.23 -0.42
C GLY A 114 14.63 8.24 -1.90
N ARG A 115 15.48 7.61 -2.70
CA ARG A 115 15.25 7.39 -4.13
C ARG A 115 15.48 5.93 -4.46
N ASN A 116 14.73 5.41 -5.43
CA ASN A 116 14.97 4.07 -5.93
C ASN A 116 16.20 4.04 -6.85
N ASP A 117 16.46 5.13 -7.58
CA ASP A 117 17.53 5.29 -8.54
C ASP A 117 18.39 6.52 -8.25
N HIS A 118 19.62 6.50 -8.78
CA HIS A 118 20.56 7.61 -8.67
C HIS A 118 20.85 8.17 -10.07
N PRO A 119 20.86 9.50 -10.25
CA PRO A 119 21.02 10.11 -11.58
C PRO A 119 22.36 9.75 -12.24
N ASP A 120 23.42 9.65 -11.44
CA ASP A 120 24.79 9.49 -11.95
C ASP A 120 25.39 8.09 -11.70
N LEU A 121 24.71 7.22 -10.95
CA LEU A 121 25.25 5.91 -10.55
C LEU A 121 24.34 4.81 -11.07
N GLY A 122 24.94 3.72 -11.56
CA GLY A 122 24.20 2.48 -11.76
C GLY A 122 23.74 1.88 -10.43
N GLU A 123 22.70 1.04 -10.46
CA GLU A 123 22.06 0.46 -9.27
C GLU A 123 23.06 -0.13 -8.27
N ARG A 124 24.00 -0.95 -8.73
CA ARG A 124 25.02 -1.55 -7.87
C ARG A 124 25.90 -0.51 -7.16
N ALA A 125 26.39 0.49 -7.90
CA ALA A 125 27.27 1.52 -7.33
C ALA A 125 26.50 2.42 -6.35
N PHE A 126 25.21 2.62 -6.58
CA PHE A 126 24.34 3.30 -5.64
C PHE A 126 24.16 2.52 -4.34
N ASP A 127 23.90 1.21 -4.42
CA ASP A 127 23.76 0.35 -3.25
C ASP A 127 25.06 0.20 -2.46
N GLU A 128 26.20 0.11 -3.15
CA GLU A 128 27.53 0.12 -2.52
C GLU A 128 27.75 1.41 -1.74
N ARG A 129 27.34 2.56 -2.30
CA ARG A 129 27.41 3.85 -1.61
C ARG A 129 26.48 3.93 -0.39
N LEU A 130 25.22 3.51 -0.50
CA LEU A 130 24.29 3.49 0.64
C LEU A 130 24.81 2.59 1.76
N ARG A 131 25.41 1.45 1.40
CA ARG A 131 26.09 0.57 2.36
C ARG A 131 27.27 1.26 3.05
N GLU A 132 28.11 1.98 2.31
CA GLU A 132 29.22 2.77 2.90
C GLU A 132 28.71 3.86 3.84
N GLU A 133 27.55 4.45 3.54
CA GLU A 133 26.87 5.45 4.37
C GLU A 133 26.07 4.84 5.53
N GLY A 134 26.01 3.51 5.66
CA GLY A 134 25.28 2.82 6.75
C GLY A 134 23.76 2.91 6.62
N VAL A 135 23.24 2.99 5.39
CA VAL A 135 21.82 3.16 5.11
C VAL A 135 21.25 1.95 4.38
N ASP A 136 20.19 1.36 4.94
CA ASP A 136 19.42 0.32 4.26
C ASP A 136 18.27 0.95 3.47
N ARG A 137 18.10 0.57 2.20
CA ARG A 137 16.98 1.02 1.37
C ARG A 137 15.88 -0.03 1.24
N ILE A 138 14.65 0.46 1.32
CA ILE A 138 13.40 -0.23 1.03
C ILE A 138 12.78 0.52 -0.15
N TYR A 139 13.22 0.19 -1.36
CA TYR A 139 12.90 0.94 -2.59
C TYR A 139 13.32 2.41 -2.47
N ASN A 140 12.36 3.34 -2.37
CA ASN A 140 12.57 4.79 -2.21
C ASN A 140 12.42 5.27 -0.75
N VAL A 141 12.50 4.36 0.23
CA VAL A 141 12.48 4.66 1.66
C VAL A 141 13.78 4.19 2.28
N TYR A 142 14.42 5.01 3.11
CA TYR A 142 15.70 4.72 3.75
C TYR A 142 15.57 4.57 5.25
N LEU A 143 16.42 3.72 5.83
CA LEU A 143 16.55 3.51 7.26
C LEU A 143 18.04 3.46 7.66
N PRO A 144 18.51 4.38 8.51
CA PRO A 144 19.85 4.31 9.09
C PRO A 144 20.04 3.03 9.92
N GLN A 145 21.16 2.32 9.74
CA GLN A 145 21.44 1.05 10.43
C GLN A 145 21.56 1.20 11.95
N GLU A 146 21.87 2.41 12.44
CA GLU A 146 21.89 2.72 13.87
C GLU A 146 20.53 2.46 14.53
N HIS A 147 19.43 2.58 13.78
CA HIS A 147 18.10 2.29 14.29
C HIS A 147 17.83 0.79 14.45
N PHE A 148 18.42 -0.07 13.61
CA PHE A 148 18.40 -1.51 13.84
C PHE A 148 19.22 -1.90 15.08
N ALA A 149 20.39 -1.29 15.25
CA ALA A 149 21.22 -1.54 16.43
C ALA A 149 20.55 -1.07 17.73
N ALA A 150 19.86 0.09 17.69
CA ALA A 150 19.07 0.58 18.81
C ALA A 150 17.89 -0.35 19.13
N PHE A 151 17.22 -0.87 18.12
CA PHE A 151 16.15 -1.87 18.28
C PHE A 151 16.66 -3.17 18.91
N GLU A 152 17.78 -3.72 18.44
CA GLU A 152 18.37 -4.91 19.06
C GLU A 152 18.72 -4.66 20.54
N SER A 153 19.34 -3.52 20.83
CA SER A 153 19.70 -3.13 22.19
C SER A 153 18.46 -3.02 23.08
N HIS A 154 17.39 -2.39 22.59
CA HIS A 154 16.12 -2.27 23.30
C HIS A 154 15.49 -3.63 23.59
N LEU A 155 15.42 -4.52 22.60
CA LEU A 155 14.84 -5.86 22.79
C LEU A 155 15.59 -6.67 23.85
N ARG A 156 16.92 -6.63 23.83
CA ARG A 156 17.75 -7.35 24.82
C ARG A 156 17.57 -6.79 26.23
N ALA A 157 17.46 -5.47 26.37
CA ALA A 157 17.36 -4.81 27.67
C ALA A 157 15.95 -4.87 28.28
N GLU A 158 14.90 -4.73 27.47
CA GLU A 158 13.55 -4.44 27.96
C GLU A 158 12.53 -5.58 27.70
N VAL A 159 12.85 -6.53 26.83
CA VAL A 159 11.89 -7.58 26.40
C VAL A 159 12.38 -8.99 26.72
N PHE A 160 13.64 -9.28 26.40
CA PHE A 160 14.20 -10.63 26.50
C PHE A 160 15.19 -10.78 27.67
N GLU A 161 14.94 -10.12 28.79
CA GLU A 161 15.81 -10.17 29.99
C GLU A 161 16.36 -11.59 30.24
N GLU A 162 17.69 -11.70 30.39
CA GLU A 162 18.34 -12.78 31.14
C GLU A 162 18.19 -12.56 32.65
#